data_AF-A0A7K6JRC8-F1
#
_entry.id   AF-A0A7K6JRC8-F1
#
_cell.length_a   1.000
_cell.length_b   1.000
_cell.length_c   1.000
_cell.angle_alpha   90.00
_cell.angle_beta   90.00
_cell.angle_gamma   90.00
#
_symmetry.space_group_name_H-M   'P 1'
#
loop_
_entity.id
_entity.type
_entity.pdbx_description
1 polymer ?
#
loop_
_entity_poly.entity_id
_entity_poly.type
_entity_poly.pdbx_seq_one_letter_code
_entity_poly.pdbx_strand_id
1 'polypeptide(L)'
;MAVKWNGGHSSSVLCLNVSAEGLVASGAERGELALWDGGGSPVAQLRLPQAEDVTSVVFSARRPSTLYTSHGEAISVLDVRSLQESLQRFHVNEEEINCLSVNDTEGFLAAADDSGTIKVVDLESKKVSRSLRHSNICSSVAFRPQRPQSLVSCGLDMQVMLWNLQKARPLWTTNLQECDMEEESSQSARQFFNPPLAHSLSIASCGNIFGCGAQDGKVRIFRVSGVRFERELEFQAHSLGVSQVLFMPEAYWLLSGGNDGKVLLWDVSSKVGKQQKSPAKSLHKRKAQAAASSRKDGKLNKVASNEQPGVVPKLTIEHGEKVNWLSCAEIKGSRRVLVADQTISVSAYPLPEP
;
A
#
# COMPACT_ATOMS: atom_id res chain seq x y z
N MET A 1 -14.09 -9.98 19.12
CA MET A 1 -14.69 -8.62 19.13
C MET A 1 -13.58 -7.61 18.96
N ALA A 2 -13.86 -6.50 18.28
CA ALA A 2 -12.90 -5.40 18.14
C ALA A 2 -12.65 -4.73 19.49
N VAL A 3 -11.40 -4.39 19.80
CA VAL A 3 -11.05 -3.56 20.95
C VAL A 3 -10.83 -2.15 20.44
N LYS A 4 -11.63 -1.19 20.91
CA LYS A 4 -11.46 0.23 20.56
C LYS A 4 -10.52 0.92 21.54
N TRP A 5 -9.51 1.58 21.01
CA TRP A 5 -8.54 2.38 21.76
C TRP A 5 -9.00 3.84 21.72
N ASN A 6 -9.27 4.41 22.88
CA ASN A 6 -9.87 5.74 23.03
C ASN A 6 -8.99 6.63 23.91
N GLY A 7 -9.25 7.94 23.86
CA GLY A 7 -8.58 8.92 24.73
C GLY A 7 -7.21 9.37 24.22
N GLY A 8 -6.82 8.98 23.01
CA GLY A 8 -5.60 9.42 22.32
C GLY A 8 -5.74 10.73 21.56
N HIS A 9 -6.91 10.94 20.94
CA HIS A 9 -7.17 12.03 20.00
C HIS A 9 -8.52 12.71 20.28
N SER A 10 -8.64 13.95 19.82
CA SER A 10 -9.87 14.72 19.80
C SER A 10 -10.47 14.87 18.39
N SER A 11 -9.75 14.41 17.37
CA SER A 11 -10.08 14.51 15.95
C SER A 11 -9.88 13.16 15.22
N SER A 12 -10.26 13.11 13.94
CA SER A 12 -10.19 11.89 13.11
C SER A 12 -8.76 11.37 12.98
N VAL A 13 -8.58 10.06 13.17
CA VAL A 13 -7.26 9.42 13.00
C VAL A 13 -6.98 9.19 11.53
N LEU A 14 -5.88 9.75 11.04
CA LEU A 14 -5.52 9.74 9.62
C LEU A 14 -4.50 8.67 9.28
N CYS A 15 -3.59 8.35 10.21
CA CYS A 15 -2.52 7.38 9.94
C CYS A 15 -2.11 6.57 11.17
N LEU A 16 -1.57 5.38 10.91
CA LEU A 16 -1.07 4.45 11.93
C LEU A 16 0.23 3.78 11.51
N ASN A 17 1.13 3.58 12.45
CA ASN A 17 2.31 2.75 12.26
C ASN A 17 2.70 2.04 13.54
N VAL A 18 3.46 0.96 13.42
CA VAL A 18 3.77 0.05 14.51
C VAL A 18 5.27 -0.16 14.55
N SER A 19 5.87 -0.04 15.72
CA SER A 19 7.29 -0.32 15.94
C SER A 19 7.54 -1.83 16.08
N ALA A 20 8.78 -2.26 15.84
CA ALA A 20 9.19 -3.64 16.08
C ALA A 20 9.02 -4.08 17.55
N GLU A 21 8.96 -3.14 18.49
CA GLU A 21 8.76 -3.39 19.92
C GLU A 21 7.27 -3.46 20.32
N GLY A 22 6.36 -3.28 19.35
CA GLY A 22 4.92 -3.34 19.58
C GLY A 22 4.29 -2.03 20.08
N LEU A 23 5.02 -0.91 19.98
CA LEU A 23 4.49 0.43 20.22
C LEU A 23 3.73 0.89 18.98
N VAL A 24 2.58 1.53 19.15
CA VAL A 24 1.76 2.04 18.04
C VAL A 24 1.81 3.56 18.06
N ALA A 25 2.08 4.16 16.91
CA ALA A 25 1.95 5.59 16.70
C ALA A 25 0.72 5.87 15.82
N SER A 26 0.00 6.91 16.17
CA SER A 26 -1.17 7.37 15.43
C SER A 26 -1.13 8.88 15.26
N GLY A 27 -1.32 9.34 14.03
CA GLY A 27 -1.50 10.75 13.69
C GLY A 27 -2.95 11.04 13.37
N ALA A 28 -3.42 12.22 13.79
CA ALA A 28 -4.77 12.70 13.56
C ALA A 28 -4.77 14.14 13.02
N GLU A 29 -5.95 14.64 12.68
CA GLU A 29 -6.13 16.03 12.28
C GLU A 29 -5.71 16.99 13.40
N ARG A 30 -5.44 18.25 13.07
CA ARG A 30 -5.03 19.30 14.01
C ARG A 30 -3.67 19.06 14.68
N GLY A 31 -2.79 18.30 14.01
CA GLY A 31 -1.43 18.05 14.46
C GLY A 31 -1.33 17.12 15.67
N GLU A 32 -2.37 16.34 15.96
CA GLU A 32 -2.38 15.44 17.11
C GLU A 32 -1.62 14.14 16.81
N LEU A 33 -0.72 13.79 17.72
CA LEU A 33 0.05 12.56 17.67
C LEU A 33 -0.09 11.85 19.02
N ALA A 34 -0.46 10.57 18.97
CA ALA A 34 -0.54 9.71 20.16
C ALA A 34 0.29 8.45 19.97
N LEU A 35 0.94 8.03 21.06
CA LEU A 35 1.58 6.73 21.17
C LEU A 35 0.77 5.83 22.09
N TRP A 36 0.65 4.56 21.71
CA TRP A 36 -0.12 3.56 22.44
C TRP A 36 0.76 2.35 22.74
N ASP A 37 0.52 1.76 23.92
CA ASP A 37 1.05 0.44 24.22
C ASP A 37 0.29 -0.64 23.43
N GLY A 38 0.79 -1.88 23.42
CA GLY A 38 0.08 -2.99 22.80
C GLY A 38 -1.28 -3.34 23.46
N GLY A 39 -1.52 -2.83 24.66
CA GLY A 39 -2.82 -2.95 25.32
C GLY A 39 -3.89 -2.02 24.74
N GLY A 40 -3.48 -0.95 24.06
CA GLY A 40 -4.35 0.13 23.59
C GLY A 40 -4.51 1.28 24.56
N SER A 41 -3.61 1.39 25.54
CA SER A 41 -3.57 2.54 26.44
C SER A 41 -2.65 3.62 25.85
N PRO A 42 -3.08 4.90 25.85
CA PRO A 42 -2.22 5.98 25.41
C PRO A 42 -1.06 6.16 26.41
N VAL A 43 0.17 6.08 25.91
CA VAL A 43 1.42 6.23 26.68
C VAL A 43 1.92 7.67 26.65
N ALA A 44 1.77 8.33 25.50
CA ALA A 44 2.20 9.70 25.29
C ALA A 44 1.34 10.39 24.23
N GLN A 45 1.24 11.71 24.33
CA GLN A 45 0.55 12.57 23.37
C GLN A 45 1.38 13.82 23.13
N LEU A 46 1.38 14.29 21.89
CA LEU A 46 2.00 15.54 21.48
C LEU A 46 1.09 16.21 20.45
N ARG A 47 0.96 17.52 20.54
CA ARG A 47 0.41 18.33 19.46
C ARG A 47 1.54 19.06 18.76
N LEU A 48 1.69 18.82 17.47
CA LEU A 48 2.73 19.45 16.67
C LEU A 48 2.45 20.95 16.48
N PRO A 49 3.50 21.79 16.35
CA PRO A 49 3.33 23.21 16.09
C PRO A 49 2.52 23.46 14.82
N GLN A 50 1.77 24.56 14.77
CA GLN A 50 0.87 24.98 13.68
C GLN A 50 -0.41 24.15 13.51
N ALA A 51 -0.57 23.02 14.23
CA ALA A 51 -1.79 22.22 14.22
C ALA A 51 -2.24 21.79 12.80
N GLU A 52 -1.28 21.57 11.91
CA GLU A 52 -1.51 20.97 10.58
C GLU A 52 -1.71 19.46 10.70
N ASP A 53 -2.47 18.87 9.79
CA ASP A 53 -2.89 17.47 9.87
C ASP A 53 -1.73 16.47 9.77
N VAL A 54 -1.75 15.43 10.62
CA VAL A 54 -0.71 14.38 10.61
C VAL A 54 -1.10 13.25 9.69
N THR A 55 -0.67 13.33 8.44
CA THR A 55 -1.07 12.43 7.35
C THR A 55 -0.33 11.10 7.30
N SER A 56 0.91 11.03 7.82
CA SER A 56 1.72 9.82 7.78
C SER A 56 2.73 9.77 8.92
N VAL A 57 2.86 8.60 9.54
CA VAL A 57 3.84 8.32 10.59
C VAL A 57 4.61 7.04 10.26
N VAL A 58 5.92 7.03 10.52
CA VAL A 58 6.81 5.90 10.20
C VAL A 58 7.85 5.73 11.31
N PHE A 59 7.87 4.55 11.92
CA PHE A 59 8.93 4.19 12.86
C PHE A 59 10.23 3.87 12.12
N SER A 60 11.34 4.24 12.75
CA SER A 60 12.65 3.75 12.36
C SER A 60 12.81 2.29 12.79
N ALA A 61 13.23 1.43 11.86
CA ALA A 61 13.52 0.02 12.11
C ALA A 61 14.88 -0.21 12.79
N ARG A 62 15.87 0.66 12.56
CA ARG A 62 17.21 0.56 13.17
C ARG A 62 17.33 1.32 14.49
N ARG A 63 16.55 2.40 14.66
CA ARG A 63 16.46 3.18 15.89
C ARG A 63 15.01 3.17 16.37
N PRO A 64 14.60 2.16 17.17
CA PRO A 64 13.22 2.03 17.65
C PRO A 64 12.68 3.27 18.36
N SER A 65 13.57 4.13 18.89
CA SER A 65 13.20 5.37 19.55
C SER A 65 12.87 6.53 18.60
N THR A 66 13.10 6.40 17.29
CA THR A 66 12.91 7.47 16.31
C THR A 66 11.61 7.29 15.53
N LEU A 67 10.81 8.36 15.49
CA LEU A 67 9.57 8.42 14.72
C LEU A 67 9.63 9.58 13.72
N TYR A 68 9.31 9.31 12.46
CA TYR A 68 9.12 10.30 11.42
C TYR A 68 7.64 10.60 11.25
N THR A 69 7.26 11.87 11.23
CA THR A 69 5.86 12.31 11.15
C THR A 69 5.72 13.43 10.13
N SER A 70 4.82 13.29 9.16
CA SER A 70 4.45 14.39 8.27
C SER A 70 3.35 15.24 8.92
N HIS A 71 3.40 16.55 8.72
CA HIS A 71 2.35 17.51 9.09
C HIS A 71 2.43 18.67 8.11
N GLY A 72 1.35 18.91 7.36
CA GLY A 72 1.34 19.83 6.23
C GLY A 72 2.53 19.57 5.27
N GLU A 73 3.33 20.59 5.03
CA GLU A 73 4.49 20.58 4.11
C GLU A 73 5.80 20.06 4.76
N ALA A 74 5.77 19.74 6.05
CA ALA A 74 6.95 19.48 6.85
C ALA A 74 7.00 18.06 7.42
N ILE A 75 8.23 17.62 7.71
CA ILE A 75 8.51 16.33 8.33
C ILE A 75 9.21 16.60 9.66
N SER A 76 8.62 16.14 10.75
CA SER A 76 9.27 16.15 12.07
C SER A 76 9.87 14.79 12.39
N VAL A 77 11.01 14.81 13.06
CA VAL A 77 11.68 13.65 13.65
C VAL A 77 11.55 13.76 15.16
N LEU A 78 10.97 12.76 15.80
CA LEU A 78 10.67 12.74 17.23
C LEU A 78 11.43 11.60 17.93
N ASP A 79 11.78 11.80 19.20
CA ASP A 79 12.17 10.70 20.10
C ASP A 79 10.94 10.21 20.86
N VAL A 80 10.55 8.97 20.66
CA VAL A 80 9.37 8.38 21.31
C VAL A 80 9.55 8.21 22.83
N ARG A 81 10.79 8.21 23.32
CA ARG A 81 11.09 8.16 24.77
C ARG A 81 10.86 9.52 25.44
N SER A 82 10.87 10.60 24.65
CA SER A 82 10.73 11.97 25.14
C SER A 82 9.96 12.81 24.12
N LEU A 83 8.63 12.63 24.12
CA LEU A 83 7.69 13.26 23.19
C LEU A 83 7.34 14.71 23.58
N GLN A 84 8.37 15.54 23.70
CA GLN A 84 8.24 16.96 24.10
C GLN A 84 8.40 17.87 22.89
N GLU A 85 9.48 17.70 22.13
CA GLU A 85 9.82 18.56 21.00
C GLU A 85 10.35 17.74 19.82
N SER A 86 10.30 18.32 18.63
CA SER A 86 10.92 17.72 17.45
C SER A 86 12.43 17.83 17.54
N LEU A 87 13.13 16.69 17.47
CA LEU A 87 14.59 16.64 17.38
C LEU A 87 15.08 17.33 16.10
N GLN A 88 14.33 17.18 15.02
CA GLN A 88 14.64 17.75 13.73
C GLN A 88 13.36 18.01 12.94
N ARG A 89 13.36 19.06 12.13
CA ARG A 89 12.29 19.38 11.19
C ARG A 89 12.89 19.56 9.80
N PHE A 90 12.29 18.92 8.81
CA PHE A 90 12.59 19.11 7.40
C PHE A 90 11.42 19.84 6.75
N HIS A 91 11.71 20.88 5.98
CA HIS A 91 10.74 21.57 5.16
C HIS A 91 11.22 21.45 3.72
N VAL A 92 10.77 20.38 3.06
CA VAL A 92 11.33 19.91 1.78
C VAL A 92 10.29 19.88 0.67
N ASN A 93 9.02 19.76 1.02
CA ASN A 93 7.87 19.77 0.11
C ASN A 93 7.21 21.16 0.15
N GLU A 94 6.47 21.49 -0.90
CA GLU A 94 5.81 22.80 -1.07
C GLU A 94 4.29 22.71 -0.87
N GLU A 95 3.76 21.50 -0.77
CA GLU A 95 2.35 21.20 -0.54
C GLU A 95 2.24 20.09 0.52
N GLU A 96 1.01 19.78 0.93
CA GLU A 96 0.73 18.77 1.95
C GLU A 96 1.32 17.41 1.58
N ILE A 97 2.07 16.82 2.52
CA ILE A 97 2.68 15.51 2.36
C ILE A 97 1.61 14.45 2.62
N ASN A 98 1.38 13.54 1.68
CA ASN A 98 0.42 12.45 1.81
C ASN A 98 1.00 11.20 2.46
N CYS A 99 2.27 10.88 2.18
CA CYS A 99 2.85 9.60 2.54
C CYS A 99 4.36 9.71 2.75
N LEU A 100 4.85 9.07 3.82
CA LEU A 100 6.25 8.91 4.13
C LEU A 100 6.69 7.46 3.96
N SER A 101 7.93 7.25 3.50
CA SER A 101 8.57 5.93 3.51
C SER A 101 10.06 6.04 3.78
N VAL A 102 10.57 5.23 4.71
CA VAL A 102 11.99 5.12 5.03
C VAL A 102 12.54 3.84 4.41
N ASN A 103 13.76 3.89 3.86
CA ASN A 103 14.38 2.70 3.32
C ASN A 103 14.99 1.80 4.41
N ASP A 104 15.15 0.49 4.15
CA ASP A 104 15.64 -0.48 5.13
C ASP A 104 17.01 -0.13 5.75
N THR A 105 17.87 0.56 5.00
CA THR A 105 19.19 0.98 5.49
C THR A 105 19.14 2.23 6.37
N GLU A 106 18.00 2.94 6.38
CA GLU A 106 17.75 4.26 6.96
C GLU A 106 18.70 5.37 6.49
N GLY A 107 19.10 5.28 5.22
CA GLY A 107 19.86 6.34 4.56
C GLY A 107 18.95 7.37 3.90
N PHE A 108 17.75 6.98 3.49
CA PHE A 108 16.83 7.84 2.76
C PHE A 108 15.42 7.79 3.33
N LEU A 109 14.77 8.96 3.34
CA LEU A 109 13.35 9.15 3.61
C LEU A 109 12.70 9.77 2.36
N ALA A 110 11.62 9.17 1.88
CA ALA A 110 10.82 9.68 0.78
C ALA A 110 9.53 10.29 1.33
N ALA A 111 9.15 11.45 0.78
CA ALA A 111 7.92 12.16 1.10
C ALA A 111 7.20 12.54 -0.19
N ALA A 112 6.00 12.02 -0.36
CA ALA A 112 5.12 12.30 -1.50
C ALA A 112 4.08 13.36 -1.12
N ASP A 113 3.84 14.34 -1.99
CA ASP A 113 2.92 15.47 -1.72
C ASP A 113 1.81 15.65 -2.77
N ASP A 114 0.92 16.60 -2.47
CA ASP A 114 -0.21 17.00 -3.32
C ASP A 114 0.20 17.68 -4.64
N SER A 115 1.39 18.26 -4.72
CA SER A 115 1.92 18.78 -5.99
C SER A 115 2.34 17.66 -6.97
N GLY A 116 2.27 16.40 -6.53
CA GLY A 116 2.80 15.24 -7.24
C GLY A 116 4.30 15.06 -7.08
N THR A 117 4.96 15.86 -6.24
CA THR A 117 6.40 15.78 -6.03
C THR A 117 6.71 14.70 -4.99
N ILE A 118 7.77 13.95 -5.24
CA ILE A 118 8.35 13.02 -4.26
C ILE A 118 9.75 13.53 -3.93
N LYS A 119 9.93 14.04 -2.73
CA LYS A 119 11.23 14.45 -2.22
C LYS A 119 11.89 13.29 -1.51
N VAL A 120 13.14 13.01 -1.88
CA VAL A 120 13.96 11.99 -1.22
C VAL A 120 15.05 12.70 -0.45
N VAL A 121 14.94 12.66 0.86
CA VAL A 121 15.87 13.27 1.82
C VAL A 121 16.89 12.23 2.23
N ASP A 122 18.17 12.60 2.13
CA ASP A 122 19.26 11.85 2.74
C ASP A 122 19.31 12.17 4.24
N LEU A 123 19.13 11.14 5.06
CA LEU A 123 19.03 11.27 6.51
C LEU A 123 20.39 11.54 7.19
N GLU A 124 21.50 11.18 6.53
CA GLU A 124 22.86 11.46 7.01
C GLU A 124 23.25 12.90 6.70
N SER A 125 23.12 13.32 5.45
CA SER A 125 23.47 14.69 5.02
C SER A 125 22.40 15.73 5.31
N LYS A 126 21.18 15.29 5.68
CA LYS A 126 20.00 16.11 6.01
C LYS A 126 19.55 17.01 4.85
N LYS A 127 19.82 16.60 3.61
CA LYS A 127 19.53 17.36 2.39
C LYS A 127 18.67 16.55 1.44
N VAL A 128 17.94 17.27 0.58
CA VAL A 128 17.21 16.64 -0.54
C VAL A 128 18.23 16.05 -1.51
N SER A 129 18.24 14.72 -1.61
CA SER A 129 19.06 13.97 -2.55
C SER A 129 18.42 13.92 -3.94
N ARG A 130 17.10 13.69 -4.01
CA ARG A 130 16.35 13.60 -5.28
C ARG A 130 14.98 14.26 -5.17
N SER A 131 14.49 14.73 -6.32
CA SER A 131 13.13 15.18 -6.52
C SER A 131 12.57 14.40 -7.71
N LEU A 132 11.55 13.58 -7.46
CA LEU A 132 10.81 12.82 -8.46
C LEU A 132 9.42 13.45 -8.62
N ARG A 133 8.70 13.13 -9.68
CA ARG A 133 7.44 13.82 -9.99
C ARG A 133 6.44 12.94 -10.72
N HIS A 134 5.20 12.99 -10.25
CA HIS A 134 3.96 12.57 -10.91
C HIS A 134 3.30 13.77 -11.61
N SER A 135 2.40 13.51 -12.57
CA SER A 135 1.68 14.61 -13.26
C SER A 135 0.47 15.14 -12.47
N ASN A 136 0.13 14.50 -11.35
CA ASN A 136 -0.93 14.87 -10.42
C ASN A 136 -0.51 14.44 -9.00
N ILE A 137 -1.36 14.66 -7.99
CA ILE A 137 -1.16 14.27 -6.58
C ILE A 137 -0.51 12.89 -6.47
N CYS A 138 0.60 12.80 -5.72
CA CYS A 138 1.26 11.54 -5.42
C CYS A 138 0.76 11.03 -4.07
N SER A 139 -0.19 10.09 -4.10
CA SER A 139 -0.88 9.62 -2.90
C SER A 139 -0.03 8.68 -2.04
N SER A 140 0.86 7.87 -2.64
CA SER A 140 1.63 6.89 -1.88
C SER A 140 3.02 6.66 -2.46
N VAL A 141 3.99 6.43 -1.57
CA VAL A 141 5.37 6.09 -1.91
C VAL A 141 5.87 5.00 -0.97
N ALA A 142 6.61 4.03 -1.50
CA ALA A 142 7.21 2.97 -0.71
C ALA A 142 8.60 2.59 -1.23
N PHE A 143 9.59 2.60 -0.35
CA PHE A 143 10.89 1.99 -0.66
C PHE A 143 10.74 0.48 -0.82
N ARG A 144 11.48 -0.07 -1.77
CA ARG A 144 11.51 -1.52 -2.01
C ARG A 144 12.45 -2.19 -1.01
N PRO A 145 11.95 -3.17 -0.22
CA PRO A 145 12.79 -3.94 0.67
C PRO A 145 13.99 -4.56 -0.04
N GLN A 146 15.12 -4.65 0.66
CA GLN A 146 16.42 -5.18 0.18
C GLN A 146 17.04 -4.41 -1.00
N ARG A 147 16.42 -3.31 -1.46
CA ARG A 147 16.83 -2.51 -2.61
C ARG A 147 16.79 -1.02 -2.25
N PRO A 148 17.74 -0.53 -1.44
CA PRO A 148 17.67 0.78 -0.78
C PRO A 148 17.64 2.00 -1.73
N GLN A 149 18.00 1.79 -3.00
CA GLN A 149 17.99 2.82 -4.05
C GLN A 149 16.74 2.73 -4.95
N SER A 150 15.79 1.85 -4.65
CA SER A 150 14.59 1.64 -5.45
C SER A 150 13.34 1.91 -4.65
N LEU A 151 12.40 2.64 -5.25
CA LEU A 151 11.11 2.96 -4.64
C LEU A 151 10.01 2.86 -5.70
N VAL A 152 8.79 2.62 -5.25
CA VAL A 152 7.57 2.61 -6.06
C VAL A 152 6.67 3.74 -5.56
N SER A 153 6.01 4.42 -6.48
CA SER A 153 5.03 5.46 -6.15
C SER A 153 3.80 5.35 -7.02
N CYS A 154 2.69 5.87 -6.51
CA CYS A 154 1.44 5.97 -7.23
C CYS A 154 0.72 7.29 -6.93
N GLY A 155 -0.14 7.70 -7.84
CA GLY A 155 -0.90 8.93 -7.68
C GLY A 155 -2.24 8.95 -8.39
N LEU A 156 -2.88 10.11 -8.29
CA LEU A 156 -4.15 10.41 -8.95
C LEU A 156 -3.97 10.73 -10.45
N ASP A 157 -2.77 10.54 -10.99
CA ASP A 157 -2.51 10.49 -12.43
C ASP A 157 -2.79 9.08 -13.01
N MET A 158 -3.29 8.16 -12.19
CA MET A 158 -3.56 6.75 -12.54
C MET A 158 -2.28 5.99 -12.88
N GLN A 159 -1.11 6.51 -12.50
CA GLN A 159 0.16 5.89 -12.80
C GLN A 159 0.78 5.25 -11.57
N VAL A 160 1.38 4.09 -11.79
CA VAL A 160 2.33 3.49 -10.86
C VAL A 160 3.72 3.58 -11.50
N MET A 161 4.68 4.13 -10.77
CA MET A 161 6.03 4.37 -11.26
C MET A 161 7.07 3.61 -10.44
N LEU A 162 8.01 2.98 -11.13
CA LEU A 162 9.22 2.41 -10.53
C LEU A 162 10.37 3.39 -10.67
N TRP A 163 11.06 3.64 -9.57
CA TRP A 163 12.22 4.53 -9.54
C TRP A 163 13.48 3.80 -9.12
N ASN A 164 14.60 4.31 -9.63
CA ASN A 164 15.92 4.03 -9.09
C ASN A 164 16.62 5.37 -8.88
N LEU A 165 16.98 5.68 -7.64
CA LEU A 165 17.58 6.94 -7.20
C LEU A 165 18.93 7.26 -7.87
N GLN A 166 19.58 6.27 -8.49
CA GLN A 166 20.75 6.51 -9.34
C GLN A 166 20.41 7.30 -10.62
N LYS A 167 19.15 7.22 -11.09
CA LYS A 167 18.67 7.89 -12.30
C LYS A 167 17.54 8.87 -11.92
N ALA A 168 17.50 10.03 -12.56
CA ALA A 168 16.47 11.04 -12.29
C ALA A 168 15.13 10.76 -13.00
N ARG A 169 14.99 9.65 -13.73
CA ARG A 169 13.78 9.29 -14.50
C ARG A 169 13.19 7.97 -13.99
N PRO A 170 11.88 7.76 -14.14
CA PRO A 170 11.29 6.47 -13.79
C PRO A 170 11.91 5.37 -14.66
N LEU A 171 12.19 4.23 -14.05
CA LEU A 171 12.60 3.01 -14.76
C LEU A 171 11.45 2.44 -15.57
N TRP A 172 10.24 2.57 -15.04
CA TRP A 172 9.02 2.06 -15.63
C TRP A 172 7.83 2.86 -15.12
N THR A 173 6.84 3.02 -15.98
CA THR A 173 5.56 3.65 -15.67
C THR A 173 4.47 2.75 -16.22
N THR A 174 3.42 2.51 -15.44
CA THR A 174 2.24 1.75 -15.87
C THR A 174 1.01 2.59 -15.58
N ASN A 175 0.19 2.83 -16.60
CA ASN A 175 -1.10 3.47 -16.46
C ASN A 175 -2.14 2.39 -16.13
N LEU A 176 -2.90 2.60 -15.06
CA LEU A 176 -3.93 1.67 -14.62
C LEU A 176 -5.13 1.65 -15.59
N GLN A 177 -5.45 2.78 -16.23
CA GLN A 177 -6.58 2.92 -17.15
C GLN A 177 -6.42 2.12 -18.45
N GLU A 178 -5.22 2.13 -19.04
CA GLU A 178 -4.94 1.41 -20.30
C GLU A 178 -5.17 -0.09 -20.15
N CYS A 179 -4.96 -0.61 -18.95
CA CYS A 179 -5.10 -2.02 -18.72
C CYS A 179 -6.55 -2.47 -18.50
N ASP A 180 -7.46 -1.57 -18.11
CA ASP A 180 -8.89 -1.89 -18.04
C ASP A 180 -9.48 -2.02 -19.46
N MET A 181 -8.89 -1.34 -20.46
CA MET A 181 -9.38 -1.39 -21.84
C MET A 181 -9.12 -2.73 -22.55
N GLU A 182 -8.20 -3.57 -22.06
CA GLU A 182 -7.93 -4.89 -22.65
C GLU A 182 -9.02 -5.93 -22.31
N GLU A 183 -9.79 -5.73 -21.23
CA GLU A 183 -10.80 -6.70 -20.77
C GLU A 183 -12.25 -6.32 -21.13
N GLU A 184 -12.57 -5.04 -21.35
CA GLU A 184 -13.94 -4.56 -21.56
C GLU A 184 -14.23 -4.13 -23.01
N SER A 185 -14.24 -5.08 -23.95
CA SER A 185 -14.73 -4.88 -25.32
C SER A 185 -16.22 -5.21 -25.51
N SER A 186 -17.03 -5.21 -24.44
CA SER A 186 -18.48 -5.47 -24.54
C SER A 186 -19.33 -4.60 -23.61
N GLN A 187 -19.89 -3.56 -24.20
CA GLN A 187 -21.23 -3.02 -23.96
C GLN A 187 -21.66 -2.78 -22.49
N SER A 188 -21.47 -1.55 -22.00
CA SER A 188 -22.55 -0.85 -21.27
C SER A 188 -22.29 0.65 -21.18
N ALA A 189 -22.84 1.38 -22.14
CA ALA A 189 -22.98 2.83 -22.03
C ALA A 189 -23.90 3.15 -20.84
N ARG A 190 -23.40 3.95 -19.87
CA ARG A 190 -24.09 4.70 -18.78
C ARG A 190 -23.72 4.39 -17.32
N GLN A 191 -22.68 3.63 -17.01
CA GLN A 191 -22.09 3.70 -15.66
C GLN A 191 -21.03 4.80 -15.63
N PHE A 192 -21.15 5.72 -14.66
CA PHE A 192 -20.06 6.63 -14.31
C PHE A 192 -18.91 5.76 -13.76
N PHE A 193 -17.98 5.38 -14.64
CA PHE A 193 -16.76 4.68 -14.23
C PHE A 193 -15.95 5.63 -13.36
N ASN A 194 -15.76 5.27 -12.10
CA ASN A 194 -14.80 5.96 -11.27
C ASN A 194 -13.41 5.63 -11.83
N PRO A 195 -12.59 6.62 -12.21
CA PRO A 195 -11.26 6.36 -12.74
C PRO A 195 -10.42 5.55 -11.74
N PRO A 196 -9.46 4.72 -12.22
CA PRO A 196 -8.59 3.94 -11.35
C PRO A 196 -7.49 4.83 -10.72
N LEU A 197 -7.89 5.84 -9.94
CA LEU A 197 -6.94 6.67 -9.20
C LEU A 197 -6.26 5.83 -8.14
N ALA A 198 -4.94 5.83 -8.10
CA ALA A 198 -4.17 4.98 -7.20
C ALA A 198 -3.94 5.68 -5.86
N HIS A 199 -4.57 5.18 -4.80
CA HIS A 199 -4.52 5.80 -3.47
C HIS A 199 -3.41 5.24 -2.58
N SER A 200 -3.17 3.94 -2.65
CA SER A 200 -2.29 3.26 -1.69
C SER A 200 -1.44 2.19 -2.35
N LEU A 201 -0.18 2.12 -1.90
CA LEU A 201 0.77 1.08 -2.26
C LEU A 201 1.26 0.35 -1.02
N SER A 202 1.51 -0.95 -1.20
CA SER A 202 2.29 -1.73 -0.24
C SER A 202 3.17 -2.73 -0.96
N ILE A 203 4.38 -2.93 -0.45
CA ILE A 203 5.39 -3.82 -1.02
C ILE A 203 5.57 -4.99 -0.06
N ALA A 204 5.58 -6.20 -0.61
CA ALA A 204 5.86 -7.40 0.17
C ALA A 204 7.32 -7.42 0.64
N SER A 205 7.59 -8.14 1.74
CA SER A 205 8.92 -8.29 2.34
C SER A 205 9.99 -8.83 1.37
N CYS A 206 9.60 -9.52 0.29
CA CYS A 206 10.51 -9.98 -0.76
C CYS A 206 11.02 -8.87 -1.71
N GLY A 207 10.42 -7.67 -1.69
CA GLY A 207 10.80 -6.53 -2.53
C GLY A 207 10.49 -6.64 -4.03
N ASN A 208 9.93 -7.78 -4.46
CA ASN A 208 9.60 -8.06 -5.86
C ASN A 208 8.10 -8.08 -6.14
N ILE A 209 7.26 -8.03 -5.11
CA ILE A 209 5.80 -8.00 -5.26
C ILE A 209 5.28 -6.77 -4.54
N PHE A 210 4.36 -6.07 -5.18
CA PHE A 210 3.65 -4.97 -4.56
C PHE A 210 2.20 -4.94 -5.03
N GLY A 211 1.38 -4.24 -4.27
CA GLY A 211 -0.06 -4.16 -4.43
C GLY A 211 -0.47 -2.70 -4.44
N CYS A 212 -1.39 -2.38 -5.33
CA CYS A 212 -1.94 -1.05 -5.51
C CYS A 212 -3.45 -1.12 -5.29
N GLY A 213 -3.96 -0.28 -4.39
CA GLY A 213 -5.38 -0.04 -4.21
C GLY A 213 -5.81 1.16 -5.02
N ALA A 214 -6.88 1.01 -5.81
CA ALA A 214 -7.40 2.07 -6.66
C ALA A 214 -8.86 2.44 -6.31
N GLN A 215 -9.28 3.62 -6.78
CA GLN A 215 -10.60 4.18 -6.50
C GLN A 215 -11.76 3.47 -7.21
N ASP A 216 -11.47 2.63 -8.19
CA ASP A 216 -12.40 1.72 -8.85
C ASP A 216 -12.80 0.51 -7.97
N GLY A 217 -12.23 0.41 -6.76
CA GLY A 217 -12.48 -0.69 -5.82
C GLY A 217 -11.70 -1.97 -6.13
N LYS A 218 -10.85 -1.94 -7.17
CA LYS A 218 -9.97 -3.05 -7.53
C LYS A 218 -8.65 -2.96 -6.79
N VAL A 219 -8.10 -4.12 -6.47
CA VAL A 219 -6.72 -4.27 -6.01
C VAL A 219 -5.91 -4.95 -7.12
N ARG A 220 -4.79 -4.33 -7.48
CA ARG A 220 -3.89 -4.80 -8.53
C ARG A 220 -2.55 -5.21 -7.93
N ILE A 221 -2.10 -6.42 -8.24
CA ILE A 221 -0.83 -6.97 -7.78
C ILE A 221 0.14 -7.03 -8.95
N PHE A 222 1.34 -6.52 -8.70
CA PHE A 222 2.41 -6.46 -9.67
C PHE A 222 3.65 -7.17 -9.13
N ARG A 223 4.35 -7.84 -10.05
CA ARG A 223 5.69 -8.36 -9.85
C ARG A 223 6.71 -7.47 -10.54
N VAL A 224 7.83 -7.21 -9.87
CA VAL A 224 8.95 -6.46 -10.42
C VAL A 224 9.97 -7.46 -10.97
N SER A 225 9.94 -7.65 -12.29
CA SER A 225 10.90 -8.49 -13.01
C SER A 225 12.00 -7.59 -13.61
N GLY A 226 13.08 -7.41 -12.87
CA GLY A 226 14.21 -6.54 -13.26
C GLY A 226 13.87 -5.05 -13.18
N VAL A 227 13.53 -4.45 -14.32
CA VAL A 227 13.19 -3.02 -14.45
C VAL A 227 11.76 -2.78 -14.92
N ARG A 228 10.92 -3.81 -15.00
CA ARG A 228 9.54 -3.70 -15.48
C ARG A 228 8.54 -4.21 -14.45
N PHE A 229 7.31 -3.72 -14.55
CA PHE A 229 6.17 -4.31 -13.86
C PHE A 229 5.51 -5.36 -14.74
N GLU A 230 5.29 -6.52 -14.16
CA GLU A 230 4.43 -7.57 -14.71
C GLU A 230 3.20 -7.65 -13.82
N ARG A 231 2.04 -7.39 -14.39
CA ARG A 231 0.78 -7.55 -13.68
C ARG A 231 0.53 -9.03 -13.45
N GLU A 232 0.40 -9.45 -12.20
CA GLU A 232 0.12 -10.85 -11.88
C GLU A 232 -1.36 -11.11 -11.64
N LEU A 233 -2.02 -10.18 -10.93
CA LEU A 233 -3.41 -10.36 -10.49
C LEU A 233 -4.13 -9.01 -10.47
N GLU A 234 -5.40 -9.06 -10.84
CA GLU A 234 -6.37 -8.00 -10.63
C GLU A 234 -7.66 -8.65 -10.10
N PHE A 235 -8.27 -8.04 -9.09
CA PHE A 235 -9.55 -8.51 -8.57
C PHE A 235 -10.34 -7.37 -7.94
N GLN A 236 -11.67 -7.45 -8.02
CA GLN A 236 -12.56 -6.54 -7.31
C GLN A 236 -12.53 -6.89 -5.81
N ALA A 237 -11.99 -5.98 -5.00
CA ALA A 237 -11.88 -6.19 -3.57
C ALA A 237 -13.08 -5.56 -2.83
N HIS A 238 -13.40 -4.32 -3.18
CA HIS A 238 -14.39 -3.50 -2.47
C HIS A 238 -15.46 -2.99 -3.43
N SER A 239 -16.65 -2.66 -2.90
CA SER A 239 -17.72 -2.06 -3.72
C SER A 239 -17.52 -0.57 -3.96
N LEU A 240 -16.71 0.08 -3.13
CA LEU A 240 -16.26 1.47 -3.26
C LEU A 240 -14.73 1.50 -3.34
N GLY A 241 -14.15 2.68 -3.55
CA GLY A 241 -12.70 2.84 -3.68
C GLY A 241 -11.91 2.25 -2.52
N VAL A 242 -10.77 1.63 -2.85
CA VAL A 242 -9.83 1.07 -1.88
C VAL A 242 -9.01 2.21 -1.29
N SER A 243 -9.11 2.40 0.03
CA SER A 243 -8.37 3.46 0.72
C SER A 243 -6.95 3.03 1.05
N GLN A 244 -6.76 1.80 1.53
CA GLN A 244 -5.43 1.29 1.87
C GLN A 244 -5.23 -0.18 1.54
N VAL A 245 -3.99 -0.51 1.19
CA VAL A 245 -3.50 -1.87 0.98
C VAL A 245 -2.25 -2.09 1.83
N LEU A 246 -2.10 -3.27 2.45
CA LEU A 246 -0.95 -3.60 3.30
C LEU A 246 -0.56 -5.07 3.16
N PHE A 247 0.69 -5.34 2.76
CA PHE A 247 1.27 -6.69 2.83
C PHE A 247 1.73 -7.03 4.24
N MET A 248 1.50 -8.27 4.64
CA MET A 248 2.04 -8.82 5.87
C MET A 248 3.48 -9.35 5.66
N PRO A 249 4.33 -9.35 6.71
CA PRO A 249 5.75 -9.69 6.59
C PRO A 249 6.05 -11.18 6.30
N GLU A 250 5.29 -12.11 6.90
CA GLU A 250 5.62 -13.56 6.93
C GLU A 250 4.93 -14.39 5.84
N ALA A 251 3.85 -13.88 5.26
CA ALA A 251 3.09 -14.56 4.22
C ALA A 251 2.70 -13.54 3.17
N TYR A 252 2.55 -13.96 1.90
CA TYR A 252 1.96 -13.15 0.82
C TYR A 252 0.46 -12.88 1.05
N TRP A 253 0.11 -12.54 2.28
CA TRP A 253 -1.19 -12.10 2.70
C TRP A 253 -1.27 -10.59 2.55
N LEU A 254 -2.41 -10.15 2.04
CA LEU A 254 -2.69 -8.76 1.76
C LEU A 254 -3.93 -8.36 2.54
N LEU A 255 -3.84 -7.26 3.27
CA LEU A 255 -4.99 -6.58 3.84
C LEU A 255 -5.42 -5.45 2.90
N SER A 256 -6.72 -5.33 2.68
CA SER A 256 -7.30 -4.16 1.99
C SER A 256 -8.40 -3.54 2.83
N GLY A 257 -8.42 -2.22 2.88
CA GLY A 257 -9.45 -1.41 3.50
C GLY A 257 -10.16 -0.58 2.45
N GLY A 258 -11.48 -0.54 2.53
CA GLY A 258 -12.30 0.18 1.56
C GLY A 258 -13.13 1.30 2.19
N ASN A 259 -13.57 2.21 1.33
CA ASN A 259 -14.59 3.20 1.66
C ASN A 259 -15.98 2.57 1.91
N ASP A 260 -16.14 1.28 1.62
CA ASP A 260 -17.33 0.47 1.93
C ASP A 260 -17.38 0.00 3.39
N GLY A 261 -16.41 0.41 4.21
CA GLY A 261 -16.32 0.07 5.63
C GLY A 261 -16.01 -1.39 5.90
N LYS A 262 -15.39 -2.07 4.94
CA LYS A 262 -14.91 -3.45 5.09
C LYS A 262 -13.39 -3.50 5.11
N VAL A 263 -12.87 -4.44 5.89
CA VAL A 263 -11.45 -4.84 5.85
C VAL A 263 -11.39 -6.29 5.42
N LEU A 264 -10.63 -6.57 4.38
CA LEU A 264 -10.55 -7.88 3.75
C LEU A 264 -9.12 -8.42 3.82
N LEU A 265 -8.99 -9.71 4.13
CA LEU A 265 -7.73 -10.43 4.13
C LEU A 265 -7.67 -11.39 2.94
N TRP A 266 -6.63 -11.26 2.14
CA TRP A 266 -6.42 -12.04 0.91
C TRP A 266 -5.19 -12.90 1.02
N ASP A 267 -5.25 -14.12 0.48
CA ASP A 267 -4.06 -14.96 0.31
C ASP A 267 -3.62 -14.94 -1.15
N VAL A 268 -2.51 -14.25 -1.40
CA VAL A 268 -1.97 -14.03 -2.74
C VAL A 268 -0.93 -15.12 -3.11
N SER A 269 -0.51 -15.95 -2.13
CA SER A 269 0.54 -16.95 -2.30
C SER A 269 0.23 -18.01 -3.36
N SER A 270 -1.02 -18.50 -3.40
CA SER A 270 -1.41 -19.63 -4.25
C SER A 270 -1.40 -19.31 -5.75
N LYS A 271 -1.48 -18.04 -6.14
CA LYS A 271 -1.55 -17.64 -7.55
C LYS A 271 -0.24 -17.06 -8.06
N VAL A 272 0.50 -16.35 -7.20
CA VAL A 272 1.87 -15.87 -7.46
C VAL A 272 2.84 -17.05 -7.66
N GLY A 273 2.68 -18.13 -6.89
CA GLY A 273 3.55 -19.32 -6.96
C GLY A 273 3.28 -20.28 -8.13
N LYS A 274 2.11 -20.21 -8.79
CA LYS A 274 1.76 -21.17 -9.88
C LYS A 274 2.54 -20.93 -11.17
N GLN A 275 3.04 -19.72 -11.41
CA GLN A 275 3.91 -19.41 -12.55
C GLN A 275 5.36 -19.89 -12.35
N GLN A 276 5.75 -20.33 -11.14
CA GLN A 276 7.10 -20.83 -10.86
C GLN A 276 7.34 -22.28 -11.31
N LYS A 277 6.29 -23.03 -11.69
CA LYS A 277 6.37 -24.45 -12.10
C LYS A 277 6.04 -24.67 -13.58
N SER A 278 6.77 -24.01 -14.47
CA SER A 278 6.97 -24.57 -15.83
C SER A 278 8.38 -24.27 -16.34
N PRO A 279 9.38 -25.10 -16.02
CA PRO A 279 10.59 -25.15 -16.82
C PRO A 279 10.29 -25.82 -18.17
N ALA A 280 10.78 -25.19 -19.23
CA ALA A 280 10.59 -25.50 -20.62
C ALA A 280 10.78 -26.99 -20.96
N LYS A 281 9.79 -27.59 -21.65
CA LYS A 281 10.07 -28.68 -22.58
C LYS A 281 10.38 -28.06 -23.94
N SER A 282 11.62 -28.23 -24.36
CA SER A 282 12.18 -27.84 -25.64
C SER A 282 11.35 -28.38 -26.81
N LEU A 283 10.83 -27.46 -27.62
CA LEU A 283 10.36 -27.77 -28.97
C LEU A 283 11.58 -27.77 -29.92
N HIS A 284 12.16 -28.95 -30.15
CA HIS A 284 12.95 -29.17 -31.35
C HIS A 284 12.04 -29.52 -32.54
N LYS A 285 11.98 -28.54 -33.44
CA LYS A 285 11.56 -28.51 -34.84
C LYS A 285 11.63 -29.86 -35.59
N ARG A 286 10.56 -30.22 -36.32
CA ARG A 286 10.63 -30.54 -37.76
C ARG A 286 9.24 -30.50 -38.43
N LYS A 287 9.20 -29.79 -39.57
CA LYS A 287 8.08 -29.69 -40.52
C LYS A 287 7.83 -31.03 -41.23
N ALA A 288 6.56 -31.34 -41.49
CA ALA A 288 6.11 -32.05 -42.68
C ALA A 288 4.66 -31.63 -43.02
N GLN A 289 4.38 -31.54 -44.31
CA GLN A 289 3.19 -30.99 -44.96
C GLN A 289 2.01 -31.97 -44.99
N ALA A 290 0.82 -31.39 -45.22
CA ALA A 290 -0.20 -31.81 -46.20
C ALA A 290 -1.61 -32.20 -45.70
N ALA A 291 -2.57 -31.69 -46.47
CA ALA A 291 -3.91 -32.18 -46.79
C ALA A 291 -5.07 -32.01 -45.78
N ALA A 292 -6.10 -31.32 -46.27
CA ALA A 292 -7.44 -31.22 -45.72
C ALA A 292 -8.32 -32.39 -46.19
N SER A 293 -9.20 -32.92 -45.33
CA SER A 293 -10.64 -33.13 -45.65
C SER A 293 -11.46 -33.70 -44.47
N SER A 294 -12.63 -33.07 -44.27
CA SER A 294 -13.94 -33.51 -43.74
C SER A 294 -14.02 -34.72 -42.79
N ARG A 295 -14.34 -34.48 -41.51
CA ARG A 295 -15.68 -34.46 -40.85
C ARG A 295 -16.08 -35.82 -40.25
N LYS A 296 -15.96 -35.88 -38.91
CA LYS A 296 -16.60 -36.88 -38.04
C LYS A 296 -17.92 -36.36 -37.50
N ASP A 297 -18.80 -37.33 -37.29
CA ASP A 297 -20.08 -37.29 -36.59
C ASP A 297 -20.04 -36.70 -35.18
N GLY A 298 -21.25 -36.40 -34.70
CA GLY A 298 -21.56 -35.61 -33.53
C GLY A 298 -21.06 -36.15 -32.19
N LYS A 299 -20.88 -35.21 -31.26
CA LYS A 299 -21.48 -35.31 -29.91
C LYS A 299 -21.42 -33.95 -29.22
N LEU A 300 -22.53 -33.62 -28.58
CA LEU A 300 -22.72 -32.52 -27.64
C LEU A 300 -21.49 -32.30 -26.77
N ASN A 301 -21.12 -31.05 -26.52
CA ASN A 301 -20.51 -30.68 -25.26
C ASN A 301 -20.99 -29.31 -24.78
N LYS A 302 -21.28 -29.31 -23.48
CA LYS A 302 -21.88 -28.28 -22.66
C LYS A 302 -21.14 -26.95 -22.78
N VAL A 303 -21.91 -25.88 -22.79
CA VAL A 303 -21.48 -24.51 -22.47
C VAL A 303 -20.84 -24.55 -21.09
N ALA A 304 -19.51 -24.51 -21.03
CA ALA A 304 -18.77 -24.22 -19.82
C ALA A 304 -18.50 -22.72 -19.84
N SER A 305 -19.26 -21.99 -19.02
CA SER A 305 -18.94 -20.62 -18.62
C SER A 305 -17.54 -20.62 -18.01
N ASN A 306 -16.61 -19.97 -18.70
CA ASN A 306 -15.25 -19.72 -18.23
C ASN A 306 -15.31 -18.65 -17.13
N GLU A 307 -15.75 -19.03 -15.93
CA GLU A 307 -15.53 -18.22 -14.74
C GLU A 307 -14.05 -18.33 -14.37
N GLN A 308 -13.32 -17.22 -14.46
CA GLN A 308 -11.98 -17.13 -13.89
C GLN A 308 -12.09 -17.49 -12.40
N PRO A 309 -11.17 -18.28 -11.83
CA PRO A 309 -11.22 -18.57 -10.41
C PRO A 309 -10.93 -17.28 -9.65
N GLY A 310 -11.96 -16.64 -9.07
CA GLY A 310 -11.82 -15.42 -8.28
C GLY A 310 -10.83 -15.60 -7.13
N VAL A 311 -10.11 -14.55 -6.75
CA VAL A 311 -9.46 -14.53 -5.43
C VAL A 311 -10.60 -14.30 -4.44
N VAL A 312 -10.84 -15.22 -3.52
CA VAL A 312 -11.87 -15.07 -2.49
C VAL A 312 -11.18 -14.60 -1.21
N PRO A 313 -11.76 -13.63 -0.47
CA PRO A 313 -11.16 -13.18 0.79
C PRO A 313 -11.19 -14.33 1.81
N LYS A 314 -10.08 -14.54 2.51
CA LYS A 314 -10.01 -15.50 3.62
C LYS A 314 -10.81 -15.05 4.83
N LEU A 315 -10.79 -13.76 5.11
CA LEU A 315 -11.50 -13.14 6.22
C LEU A 315 -12.11 -11.83 5.73
N THR A 316 -13.36 -11.60 6.13
CA THR A 316 -14.06 -10.34 5.95
C THR A 316 -14.39 -9.78 7.32
N ILE A 317 -13.92 -8.57 7.60
CA ILE A 317 -14.21 -7.84 8.83
C ILE A 317 -15.12 -6.66 8.44
N GLU A 318 -16.32 -6.65 9.00
CA GLU A 318 -17.23 -5.51 8.87
C GLU A 318 -16.87 -4.47 9.94
N HIS A 319 -16.29 -3.35 9.51
CA HIS A 319 -15.89 -2.26 10.37
C HIS A 319 -17.01 -1.19 10.50
N GLY A 320 -17.77 -0.99 9.43
CA GLY A 320 -18.96 -0.13 9.40
C GLY A 320 -18.66 1.32 8.99
N GLU A 321 -17.50 1.85 9.39
CA GLU A 321 -17.03 3.18 9.03
C GLU A 321 -16.00 3.14 7.91
N LYS A 322 -15.83 4.24 7.16
CA LYS A 322 -14.79 4.33 6.14
C LYS A 322 -13.41 4.19 6.79
N VAL A 323 -12.64 3.24 6.27
CA VAL A 323 -11.27 2.99 6.69
C VAL A 323 -10.35 4.05 6.11
N ASN A 324 -9.69 4.82 6.96
CA ASN A 324 -8.67 5.79 6.56
C ASN A 324 -7.30 5.12 6.50
N TRP A 325 -6.94 4.37 7.55
CA TRP A 325 -5.66 3.69 7.61
C TRP A 325 -5.71 2.27 8.19
N LEU A 326 -4.78 1.43 7.76
CA LEU A 326 -4.57 0.05 8.19
C LEU A 326 -3.12 -0.17 8.60
N SER A 327 -2.95 -0.84 9.73
CA SER A 327 -1.66 -1.38 10.15
C SER A 327 -1.81 -2.78 10.71
N CYS A 328 -0.74 -3.56 10.67
CA CYS A 328 -0.73 -4.90 11.27
C CYS A 328 0.37 -4.95 12.32
N ALA A 329 0.03 -5.41 13.51
CA ALA A 329 0.94 -5.52 14.63
C ALA A 329 0.92 -6.95 15.19
N GLU A 330 2.08 -7.46 15.56
CA GLU A 330 2.16 -8.60 16.47
C GLU A 330 2.31 -8.06 17.88
N ILE A 331 1.27 -8.21 18.69
CA ILE A 331 1.22 -7.66 20.04
C ILE A 331 1.08 -8.81 21.02
N LYS A 332 2.09 -8.99 21.89
CA LYS A 332 2.11 -10.04 22.93
C LYS A 332 1.88 -11.46 22.34
N GLY A 333 2.44 -11.72 21.15
CA GLY A 333 2.32 -13.00 20.46
C GLY A 333 1.01 -13.23 19.69
N SER A 334 0.07 -12.27 19.71
CA SER A 334 -1.15 -12.35 18.91
C SER A 334 -1.18 -11.27 17.83
N ARG A 335 -1.53 -11.67 16.60
CA ARG A 335 -1.65 -10.74 15.47
C ARG A 335 -2.92 -9.92 15.59
N ARG A 336 -2.78 -8.62 15.37
CA ARG A 336 -3.91 -7.68 15.37
C ARG A 336 -3.83 -6.78 14.14
N VAL A 337 -4.97 -6.57 13.49
CA VAL A 337 -5.16 -5.49 12.52
C VAL A 337 -5.62 -4.27 13.29
N LEU A 338 -4.90 -3.18 13.12
CA LEU A 338 -5.26 -1.87 13.63
C LEU A 338 -5.89 -1.08 12.48
N VAL A 339 -7.05 -0.51 12.75
CA VAL A 339 -7.85 0.25 11.79
C VAL A 339 -8.05 1.65 12.35
N ALA A 340 -7.66 2.65 11.58
CA ALA A 340 -8.07 4.04 11.79
C ALA A 340 -9.20 4.35 10.81
N ASP A 341 -10.23 5.00 11.33
CA ASP A 341 -11.42 5.44 10.61
C ASP A 341 -11.60 6.95 10.79
N GLN A 342 -12.74 7.48 10.38
CA GLN A 342 -13.09 8.90 10.56
C GLN A 342 -13.34 9.28 12.03
N THR A 343 -13.28 8.31 12.95
CA THR A 343 -13.49 8.55 14.38
C THR A 343 -12.17 8.87 15.08
N ILE A 344 -12.28 9.27 16.34
CA ILE A 344 -11.15 9.56 17.23
C ILE A 344 -10.47 8.28 17.78
N SER A 345 -10.97 7.10 17.39
CA SER A 345 -10.61 5.82 18.00
C SER A 345 -9.83 4.93 17.05
N VAL A 346 -8.90 4.15 17.60
CA VAL A 346 -8.20 3.11 16.84
C VAL A 346 -8.86 1.77 17.14
N SER A 347 -9.33 1.07 16.12
CA SER A 347 -9.99 -0.23 16.28
C SER A 347 -9.01 -1.37 16.06
N ALA A 348 -8.80 -2.22 17.07
CA ALA A 348 -7.93 -3.38 17.01
C ALA A 348 -8.73 -4.68 16.87
N TYR A 349 -8.51 -5.40 15.77
CA TYR A 349 -9.13 -6.68 15.47
C TYR A 349 -8.11 -7.82 15.63
N PRO A 350 -8.38 -8.84 16.46
CA PRO A 350 -7.53 -10.01 16.51
C PRO A 350 -7.65 -10.79 15.19
N LEU A 351 -6.51 -11.15 14.60
CA LEU A 351 -6.49 -12.10 13.50
C LEU A 351 -6.39 -13.52 14.05
N PRO A 352 -7.14 -14.48 13.50
CA PRO A 352 -6.91 -15.88 13.80
C PRO A 352 -5.48 -16.26 13.40
N GLU A 353 -4.81 -17.05 14.24
CA GLU A 353 -3.53 -17.65 13.89
C GLU A 353 -3.69 -18.53 12.63
N PRO A 354 -2.68 -18.59 11.75
CA PRO A 354 -2.71 -19.35 10.50
C PRO A 354 -3.00 -20.85 10.68
#